data_AF-A0A0P7UNS5-F1
#
_entry.id   AF-A0A0P7UNS5-F1
#
_cell.length_a   1.000
_cell.length_b   1.000
_cell.length_c   1.000
_cell.angle_alpha   90.00
_cell.angle_beta   90.00
_cell.angle_gamma   90.00
#
_symmetry.space_group_name_H-M   'P 1'
#
loop_
_entity.id
_entity.type
_entity.pdbx_description
1 polymer ?
#
loop_
_entity_poly.entity_id
_entity_poly.type
_entity_poly.pdbx_seq_one_letter_code
_entity_poly.pdbx_strand_id
1 'polypeptide(L)'
;MSFAMAFLLISVTLVHLVTLAMLFIATMEKSWWVWADTENSDLWYNCVTDNVTGSWLCASVKENDWLQAMQVLMVLSVIFSSISFLVFMWQLFTMSKGGLFYFTGLSQVFAGLTAFTATLIYTLRHREILEESRPLSGEFGYCFILAWVCVPILLCSGALYVHLRKRE
;
A
#
# COMPACT_ATOMS: atom_id res chain seq x y z
N MET A 1 4.49 -33.92 -2.20
CA MET A 1 4.06 -32.68 -1.55
C MET A 1 2.63 -32.91 -1.06
N SER A 2 2.37 -32.85 0.25
CA SER A 2 1.01 -33.03 0.77
C SER A 2 0.08 -31.96 0.21
N PHE A 3 -1.19 -32.30 -0.06
CA PHE A 3 -2.21 -31.37 -0.57
C PHE A 3 -2.31 -30.09 0.30
N ALA A 4 -2.14 -30.24 1.62
CA ALA A 4 -2.13 -29.12 2.56
C ALA A 4 -0.97 -28.13 2.34
N MET A 5 0.21 -28.62 1.95
CA MET A 5 1.39 -27.78 1.68
C MET A 5 1.24 -27.00 0.38
N ALA A 6 0.66 -27.62 -0.65
CA ALA A 6 0.35 -26.95 -1.91
C ALA A 6 -0.70 -25.85 -1.71
N PHE A 7 -1.76 -26.13 -0.95
CA PHE A 7 -2.79 -25.15 -0.62
C PHE A 7 -2.22 -23.94 0.14
N LEU A 8 -1.35 -24.17 1.13
CA LEU A 8 -0.69 -23.11 1.88
C LEU A 8 0.14 -22.22 0.96
N LEU A 9 0.99 -22.80 0.10
CA LEU A 9 1.82 -22.04 -0.83
C LEU A 9 1.00 -21.23 -1.84
N ILE A 10 -0.09 -21.79 -2.37
CA ILE A 10 -1.00 -21.06 -3.28
C ILE A 10 -1.67 -19.91 -2.54
N SER A 11 -2.23 -20.16 -1.36
CA SER A 11 -2.89 -19.13 -0.54
C SER A 11 -1.92 -17.98 -0.23
N VAL A 12 -0.68 -18.31 0.09
CA VAL A 12 0.35 -17.34 0.45
C VAL A 12 0.82 -16.53 -0.77
N THR A 13 0.96 -17.17 -1.94
CA THR A 13 1.20 -16.47 -3.22
C THR A 13 0.08 -15.48 -3.54
N LEU A 14 -1.18 -15.91 -3.37
CA LEU A 14 -2.35 -15.06 -3.60
C LEU A 14 -2.36 -13.85 -2.67
N VAL A 15 -2.04 -14.05 -1.39
CA VAL A 15 -1.91 -12.94 -0.43
C VAL A 15 -0.87 -11.92 -0.89
N HIS A 16 0.30 -12.35 -1.40
CA HIS A 16 1.27 -11.40 -1.97
C HIS A 16 0.71 -10.58 -3.12
N LEU A 17 0.13 -11.25 -4.11
CA LEU A 17 -0.41 -10.57 -5.30
C LEU A 17 -1.50 -9.57 -4.91
N VAL A 18 -2.38 -9.94 -4.00
CA VAL A 18 -3.44 -9.07 -3.48
C VAL A 18 -2.84 -7.88 -2.75
N THR A 19 -1.89 -8.08 -1.82
CA THR A 19 -1.24 -6.96 -1.11
C THR A 19 -0.47 -6.02 -2.02
N LEU A 20 0.24 -6.56 -3.02
CA LEU A 20 0.97 -5.76 -4.00
C LEU A 20 0.02 -4.93 -4.86
N ALA A 21 -1.07 -5.53 -5.35
CA ALA A 21 -2.09 -4.82 -6.11
C ALA A 21 -2.76 -3.71 -5.27
N MET A 22 -3.10 -4.00 -4.00
CA MET A 22 -3.66 -3.01 -3.08
C MET A 22 -2.72 -1.84 -2.83
N LEU A 23 -1.42 -2.09 -2.59
CA LEU A 23 -0.42 -1.02 -2.43
C LEU A 23 -0.26 -0.20 -3.71
N PHE A 24 -0.24 -0.85 -4.87
CA PHE A 24 -0.11 -0.16 -6.16
C PHE A 24 -1.31 0.75 -6.42
N ILE A 25 -2.53 0.23 -6.25
CA ILE A 25 -3.77 1.00 -6.36
C ILE A 25 -3.75 2.16 -5.36
N ALA A 26 -3.45 1.91 -4.09
CA ALA A 26 -3.39 2.96 -3.08
C ALA A 26 -2.32 4.03 -3.38
N THR A 27 -1.26 3.71 -4.11
CA THR A 27 -0.19 4.68 -4.45
C THR A 27 -0.52 5.52 -5.69
N MET A 28 -1.29 4.96 -6.64
CA MET A 28 -1.51 5.55 -7.96
C MET A 28 -2.90 6.17 -8.14
N GLU A 29 -3.93 5.64 -7.46
CA GLU A 29 -5.32 6.05 -7.68
C GLU A 29 -5.74 7.28 -6.90
N LYS A 30 -6.74 7.98 -7.46
CA LYS A 30 -7.11 9.32 -7.04
C LYS A 30 -8.19 9.41 -5.96
N SER A 31 -7.97 8.80 -4.80
CA SER A 31 -9.00 8.76 -3.76
C SER A 31 -8.47 8.55 -2.34
N TRP A 32 -7.52 9.38 -1.92
CA TRP A 32 -7.12 9.43 -0.49
C TRP A 32 -8.08 10.29 0.32
N TRP A 33 -8.62 11.35 -0.28
CA TRP A 33 -9.65 12.20 0.30
C TRP A 33 -10.68 12.61 -0.77
N VAL A 34 -11.94 12.65 -0.37
CA VAL A 34 -13.08 12.95 -1.25
C VAL A 34 -13.89 14.08 -0.62
N TRP A 35 -14.17 15.16 -1.36
CA TRP A 35 -15.11 16.21 -0.93
C TRP A 35 -16.50 15.96 -1.52
N ALA A 36 -17.53 16.41 -0.79
CA ALA A 36 -18.94 16.08 -1.06
C ALA A 36 -19.45 16.42 -2.47
N ASP A 37 -18.92 17.46 -3.12
CA ASP A 37 -19.52 18.04 -4.32
C ASP A 37 -18.59 18.02 -5.55
N THR A 38 -18.04 16.87 -5.94
CA THR A 38 -17.28 16.62 -7.20
C THR A 38 -15.80 17.03 -7.26
N GLU A 39 -15.09 17.01 -6.14
CA GLU A 39 -13.62 17.16 -6.11
C GLU A 39 -12.96 15.94 -5.44
N ASN A 40 -11.96 15.36 -6.09
CA ASN A 40 -11.16 14.25 -5.58
C ASN A 40 -9.69 14.67 -5.49
N SER A 41 -9.05 14.41 -4.34
CA SER A 41 -7.62 14.60 -4.18
C SER A 41 -6.89 13.28 -4.02
N ASP A 42 -5.74 13.25 -4.67
CA ASP A 42 -4.81 12.14 -4.64
C ASP A 42 -3.46 12.58 -4.09
N LEU A 43 -2.52 11.65 -3.99
CA LEU A 43 -1.21 11.90 -3.40
C LEU A 43 -0.33 12.82 -4.28
N TRP A 44 -0.62 12.91 -5.57
CA TRP A 44 0.16 13.55 -6.63
C TRP A 44 -0.59 14.72 -7.29
N TYR A 45 -1.91 14.64 -7.43
CA TYR A 45 -2.76 15.64 -8.06
C TYR A 45 -4.03 15.98 -7.26
N ASN A 46 -4.46 17.22 -7.39
CA ASN A 46 -5.78 17.71 -6.98
C ASN A 46 -6.62 17.93 -8.23
N CYS A 47 -7.77 17.26 -8.33
CA CYS A 47 -8.69 17.41 -9.45
C CYS A 47 -10.00 18.07 -9.00
N VAL A 48 -10.33 19.18 -9.64
CA VAL A 48 -11.53 19.98 -9.37
C VAL A 48 -12.42 19.98 -10.61
N THR A 49 -13.73 19.80 -10.42
CA THR A 49 -14.69 19.98 -11.50
C THR A 49 -14.98 21.47 -11.68
N ASP A 50 -14.76 22.00 -12.88
CA ASP A 50 -15.16 23.36 -13.20
C ASP A 50 -16.68 23.44 -13.35
N ASN A 51 -17.34 24.16 -12.42
CA ASN A 51 -18.78 24.37 -12.45
C ASN A 51 -19.29 25.09 -13.71
N VAL A 52 -18.42 25.79 -14.46
CA VAL A 52 -18.80 26.54 -15.67
C VAL A 52 -18.72 25.66 -16.91
N THR A 53 -17.67 24.86 -17.05
CA THR A 53 -17.43 24.04 -18.25
C THR A 53 -17.79 22.56 -18.08
N GLY A 54 -18.01 22.10 -16.85
CA GLY A 54 -18.19 20.68 -16.52
C GLY A 54 -16.93 19.84 -16.76
N SER A 55 -15.77 20.47 -16.95
CA SER A 55 -14.50 19.79 -17.24
C SER A 55 -13.70 19.57 -15.96
N TRP A 56 -12.90 18.49 -15.94
CA TRP A 56 -12.00 18.17 -14.83
C TRP A 56 -10.68 18.94 -14.99
N LEU A 57 -10.38 19.83 -14.06
CA LEU A 57 -9.12 20.56 -13.96
C LEU A 57 -8.24 19.89 -12.90
N CYS A 58 -7.17 19.23 -13.33
CA CYS A 58 -6.20 18.61 -12.44
C CYS A 58 -4.91 19.42 -12.38
N ALA A 59 -4.45 19.74 -11.17
CA ALA A 59 -3.16 20.38 -10.90
C ALA A 59 -2.33 19.53 -9.94
N SER A 60 -1.01 19.64 -9.99
CA SER A 60 -0.13 19.02 -8.99
C SER A 60 -0.49 19.54 -7.60
N VAL A 61 -0.51 18.67 -6.60
CA VAL A 61 -0.71 19.10 -5.21
C VAL A 61 0.44 20.04 -4.83
N LYS A 62 0.13 21.10 -4.09
CA LYS A 62 1.17 21.99 -3.54
C LYS A 62 2.02 21.18 -2.57
N GLU A 63 3.33 21.20 -2.79
CA GLU A 63 4.26 20.41 -2.00
C GLU A 63 4.20 20.82 -0.53
N ASN A 64 3.95 19.83 0.32
CA ASN A 64 4.06 19.89 1.76
C ASN A 64 4.99 18.74 2.20
N ASP A 65 5.91 19.02 3.12
CA ASP A 65 6.86 18.06 3.69
C ASP A 65 6.18 16.74 4.11
N TRP A 66 4.98 16.82 4.71
CA TRP A 66 4.22 15.64 5.13
C TRP A 66 3.71 14.81 3.94
N LEU A 67 3.24 15.47 2.89
CA LEU A 67 2.75 14.80 1.68
C LEU A 67 3.92 14.11 0.95
N GLN A 68 5.06 14.80 0.84
CA GLN A 68 6.27 14.23 0.24
C GLN A 68 6.78 13.03 1.03
N ALA A 69 6.78 13.10 2.36
CA ALA A 69 7.15 11.98 3.21
C ALA A 69 6.26 10.76 2.95
N MET A 70 4.95 10.96 2.83
CA MET A 70 4.02 9.87 2.50
C MET A 70 4.23 9.28 1.12
N GLN A 71 4.46 10.10 0.09
CA GLN A 71 4.78 9.65 -1.27
C GLN A 71 5.96 8.70 -1.26
N VAL A 72 7.06 9.11 -0.62
CA VAL A 72 8.27 8.28 -0.52
C VAL A 72 7.99 6.98 0.23
N LEU A 73 7.25 7.03 1.34
CA LEU A 73 6.93 5.83 2.13
C LEU A 73 6.02 4.84 1.39
N MET A 74 5.03 5.32 0.63
CA MET A 74 4.15 4.47 -0.18
C MET A 74 4.91 3.80 -1.32
N VAL A 75 5.75 4.55 -2.04
CA VAL A 75 6.62 4.00 -3.10
C VAL A 75 7.58 2.97 -2.51
N LEU A 76 8.19 3.26 -1.37
CA LEU A 76 9.10 2.34 -0.68
C LEU A 76 8.38 1.04 -0.27
N SER A 77 7.12 1.13 0.17
CA SER A 77 6.28 -0.03 0.47
C SER A 77 6.05 -0.92 -0.75
N VAL A 78 5.70 -0.32 -1.90
CA VAL A 78 5.54 -1.05 -3.17
C VAL A 78 6.84 -1.74 -3.59
N ILE A 79 7.98 -1.06 -3.47
CA ILE A 79 9.30 -1.63 -3.81
C ILE A 79 9.60 -2.83 -2.93
N PHE A 80 9.49 -2.71 -1.61
CA PHE A 80 9.76 -3.82 -0.69
C PHE A 80 8.79 -4.99 -0.88
N SER A 81 7.52 -4.72 -1.15
CA SER A 81 6.53 -5.77 -1.46
C SER A 81 6.86 -6.47 -2.78
N SER A 82 7.35 -5.75 -3.78
CA SER A 82 7.76 -6.30 -5.08
C SER A 82 9.01 -7.18 -4.94
N ILE A 83 10.02 -6.72 -4.20
CA ILE A 83 11.22 -7.51 -3.89
C ILE A 83 10.83 -8.79 -3.15
N SER A 84 9.96 -8.68 -2.15
CA SER A 84 9.48 -9.84 -1.40
C SER A 84 8.81 -10.88 -2.32
N PHE A 85 7.93 -10.44 -3.22
CA PHE A 85 7.28 -11.32 -4.19
C PHE A 85 8.27 -12.00 -5.15
N LEU A 86 9.22 -11.25 -5.73
CA LEU A 86 10.21 -11.80 -6.66
C LEU A 86 11.13 -12.83 -5.97
N VAL A 87 11.59 -12.53 -4.76
CA VAL A 87 12.39 -13.45 -3.95
C VAL A 87 11.57 -14.70 -3.60
N PHE A 88 10.31 -14.53 -3.21
CA PHE A 88 9.42 -15.65 -2.92
C PHE A 88 9.27 -16.59 -4.12
N MET A 89 9.02 -16.02 -5.31
CA MET A 89 8.95 -16.78 -6.56
C MET A 89 10.26 -17.49 -6.87
N TRP A 90 11.40 -16.82 -6.70
CA TRP A 90 12.72 -17.43 -6.85
C TRP A 90 12.95 -18.60 -5.88
N GLN A 91 12.59 -18.41 -4.61
CA GLN A 91 12.72 -19.43 -3.57
C GLN A 91 11.79 -20.62 -3.83
N LEU A 92 10.61 -20.41 -4.43
CA LEU A 92 9.67 -21.48 -4.75
C LEU A 92 10.28 -22.49 -5.73
N PHE A 93 11.02 -22.03 -6.74
CA PHE A 93 11.66 -22.89 -7.73
C PHE A 93 13.07 -23.37 -7.33
N THR A 94 13.82 -22.56 -6.58
CA THR A 94 15.26 -22.78 -6.38
C THR A 94 15.62 -23.39 -5.03
N MET A 95 14.81 -23.18 -3.97
CA MET A 95 15.19 -23.65 -2.63
C MET A 95 15.06 -25.16 -2.48
N SER A 96 16.11 -25.78 -1.94
CA SER A 96 16.07 -27.15 -1.45
C SER A 96 15.09 -27.29 -0.27
N LYS A 97 14.70 -28.54 0.05
CA LYS A 97 13.83 -28.84 1.19
C LYS A 97 14.49 -28.34 2.49
N GLY A 98 13.75 -27.65 3.36
CA GLY A 98 14.27 -27.14 4.63
C GLY A 98 14.54 -25.63 4.70
N GLY A 99 14.54 -24.91 3.57
CA GLY A 99 14.80 -23.46 3.54
C GLY A 99 13.72 -22.62 4.24
N LEU A 100 14.14 -21.55 4.92
CA LEU A 100 13.24 -20.53 5.48
C LEU A 100 13.11 -19.34 4.52
N PHE A 101 11.93 -18.72 4.50
CA PHE A 101 11.63 -17.54 3.70
C PHE A 101 11.99 -16.24 4.44
N TYR A 102 13.14 -16.20 5.13
CA TYR A 102 13.50 -15.10 6.03
C TYR A 102 13.62 -13.75 5.31
N PHE A 103 14.33 -13.70 4.17
CA PHE A 103 14.51 -12.46 3.41
C PHE A 103 13.19 -11.93 2.84
N THR A 104 12.36 -12.84 2.29
CA THR A 104 10.99 -12.55 1.83
C THR A 104 10.15 -11.95 2.95
N GLY A 105 10.10 -12.62 4.11
CA GLY A 105 9.34 -12.17 5.27
C GLY A 105 9.81 -10.82 5.80
N LEU A 106 11.12 -10.60 5.91
CA LEU A 106 11.68 -9.33 6.36
C LEU A 106 11.34 -8.17 5.41
N SER A 107 11.49 -8.39 4.10
CA SER A 107 11.10 -7.39 3.08
C SER A 107 9.60 -7.07 3.17
N GLN A 108 8.75 -8.09 3.38
CA GLN A 108 7.31 -7.92 3.54
C GLN A 108 6.95 -7.10 4.81
N VAL A 109 7.66 -7.34 5.92
CA VAL A 109 7.50 -6.54 7.15
C VAL A 109 7.88 -5.08 6.92
N PHE A 110 9.00 -4.80 6.22
CA PHE A 110 9.38 -3.43 5.88
C PHE A 110 8.36 -2.74 4.96
N ALA A 111 7.76 -3.48 4.01
CA ALA A 111 6.66 -2.97 3.21
C ALA A 111 5.46 -2.57 4.10
N GLY A 112 5.09 -3.41 5.07
CA GLY A 112 4.02 -3.12 6.02
C GLY A 112 4.32 -1.91 6.91
N LEU A 113 5.53 -1.80 7.46
CA LEU A 113 5.93 -0.68 8.33
C LEU A 113 5.96 0.66 7.61
N THR A 114 6.43 0.69 6.37
CA THR A 114 6.46 1.91 5.55
C THR A 114 5.05 2.36 5.17
N ALA A 115 4.17 1.45 4.74
CA ALA A 115 2.76 1.74 4.51
C ALA A 115 2.02 2.20 5.78
N PHE A 116 2.30 1.56 6.93
CA PHE A 116 1.74 1.96 8.22
C PHE A 116 2.18 3.37 8.61
N THR A 117 3.45 3.71 8.40
CA THR A 117 3.96 5.04 8.69
C THR A 117 3.30 6.09 7.78
N ALA A 118 3.15 5.80 6.49
CA ALA A 118 2.48 6.70 5.55
C ALA A 118 1.01 6.96 5.94
N THR A 119 0.26 5.90 6.23
CA THR A 119 -1.15 5.99 6.64
C THR A 119 -1.32 6.69 7.98
N LEU A 120 -0.41 6.48 8.94
CA LEU A 120 -0.39 7.21 10.21
C LEU A 120 -0.12 8.71 10.01
N ILE A 121 0.90 9.07 9.22
CA ILE A 121 1.18 10.47 8.90
C ILE A 121 -0.07 11.12 8.31
N TYR A 122 -0.74 10.46 7.36
CA TYR A 122 -1.98 10.98 6.80
C TYR A 122 -3.07 11.18 7.86
N THR A 123 -3.34 10.17 8.70
CA THR A 123 -4.37 10.31 9.75
C THR A 123 -4.12 11.49 10.67
N LEU A 124 -2.88 11.69 11.09
CA LEU A 124 -2.50 12.69 12.08
C LEU A 124 -2.30 14.08 11.47
N ARG A 125 -1.91 14.15 10.20
CA ARG A 125 -1.50 15.38 9.51
C ARG A 125 -2.39 15.74 8.33
N HIS A 126 -3.52 15.06 8.10
CA HIS A 126 -4.42 15.35 6.98
C HIS A 126 -4.81 16.84 6.91
N ARG A 127 -5.00 17.53 8.05
CA ARG A 127 -5.30 18.97 8.08
C ARG A 127 -4.18 19.84 7.53
N GLU A 128 -2.94 19.49 7.84
CA GLU A 128 -1.75 20.19 7.35
C GLU A 128 -1.53 19.89 5.86
N ILE A 129 -1.82 18.64 5.44
CA ILE A 129 -1.69 18.17 4.06
C ILE A 129 -2.74 18.80 3.13
N LEU A 130 -3.98 18.95 3.59
CA LEU A 130 -5.11 19.42 2.77
C LEU A 130 -5.24 20.96 2.71
N GLU A 131 -4.33 21.70 3.36
CA GLU A 131 -4.33 23.17 3.54
C GLU A 131 -5.57 23.78 4.23
N GLU A 132 -5.33 24.86 4.98
CA GLU A 132 -6.32 25.60 5.78
C GLU A 132 -7.37 26.36 4.94
N SER A 133 -7.16 26.46 3.62
CA SER A 133 -7.95 27.31 2.71
C SER A 133 -9.26 26.69 2.22
N ARG A 134 -9.53 25.41 2.54
CA ARG A 134 -10.75 24.69 2.11
C ARG A 134 -11.51 24.12 3.29
N PRO A 135 -12.85 24.14 3.28
CA PRO A 135 -13.64 23.56 4.35
C PRO A 135 -13.35 22.05 4.47
N LEU A 136 -13.20 21.55 5.70
CA LEU A 136 -12.99 20.14 6.04
C LEU A 136 -14.20 19.23 5.70
N SER A 137 -15.15 19.67 4.89
CA SER A 137 -16.34 18.92 4.50
C SER A 137 -16.01 17.83 3.46
N GLY A 138 -15.18 16.87 3.86
CA GLY A 138 -14.81 15.69 3.08
C GLY A 138 -14.57 14.48 3.96
N GLU A 139 -14.36 13.34 3.31
CA GLU A 139 -14.20 12.03 3.96
C GLU A 139 -12.96 11.31 3.42
N PHE A 140 -12.45 10.35 4.21
CA PHE A 140 -11.38 9.47 3.76
C PHE A 140 -11.83 8.64 2.56
N GLY A 141 -11.07 8.70 1.47
CA GLY A 141 -11.36 7.94 0.27
C GLY A 141 -10.95 6.47 0.37
N TYR A 142 -11.34 5.68 -0.63
CA TYR A 142 -11.14 4.23 -0.59
C TYR A 142 -9.66 3.83 -0.65
N CYS A 143 -8.78 4.61 -1.30
CA CYS A 143 -7.34 4.31 -1.38
C CYS A 143 -6.70 4.32 0.01
N PHE A 144 -7.14 5.25 0.87
CA PHE A 144 -6.69 5.34 2.25
C PHE A 144 -7.14 4.11 3.06
N ILE A 145 -8.40 3.71 2.93
CA ILE A 145 -8.94 2.50 3.59
C ILE A 145 -8.19 1.25 3.10
N LEU A 146 -7.93 1.16 1.79
CA LEU A 146 -7.20 0.07 1.17
C LEU A 146 -5.77 -0.04 1.72
N ALA A 147 -5.07 1.09 1.87
CA ALA A 147 -3.75 1.14 2.48
C ALA A 147 -3.77 0.65 3.94
N TRP A 148 -4.76 1.10 4.73
CA TRP A 148 -4.94 0.65 6.12
C TRP A 148 -5.22 -0.84 6.24
N VAL A 149 -6.04 -1.41 5.36
CA VAL A 149 -6.32 -2.85 5.33
C VAL A 149 -5.08 -3.64 4.90
N CYS A 150 -4.26 -3.08 4.01
CA CYS A 150 -3.06 -3.75 3.54
C CYS A 150 -1.99 -3.91 4.64
N VAL A 151 -1.88 -2.95 5.57
CA VAL A 151 -0.89 -2.98 6.66
C VAL A 151 -0.90 -4.26 7.50
N PRO A 152 -2.01 -4.67 8.16
CA PRO A 152 -2.03 -5.89 8.95
C PRO A 152 -1.79 -7.12 8.09
N ILE A 153 -2.26 -7.15 6.84
CA ILE A 153 -2.04 -8.27 5.93
C ILE A 153 -0.55 -8.41 5.61
N LEU A 154 0.16 -7.32 5.32
CA LEU A 154 1.60 -7.29 5.09
C LEU A 154 2.40 -7.72 6.32
N LEU A 155 2.07 -7.19 7.50
CA LEU A 155 2.78 -7.50 8.75
C LEU A 155 2.56 -8.94 9.20
N CYS A 156 1.31 -9.41 9.19
CA CYS A 156 0.99 -10.79 9.53
C CYS A 156 1.59 -11.77 8.51
N SER A 157 1.50 -11.50 7.21
CA SER A 157 2.11 -12.37 6.19
C SER A 157 3.62 -12.42 6.35
N GLY A 158 4.29 -11.27 6.51
CA GLY A 158 5.72 -11.20 6.78
C GLY A 158 6.15 -11.95 8.04
N ALA A 159 5.41 -11.81 9.14
CA ALA A 159 5.66 -12.56 10.37
C ALA A 159 5.48 -14.08 10.17
N LEU A 160 4.44 -14.50 9.46
CA LEU A 160 4.23 -15.90 9.10
C LEU A 160 5.43 -16.43 8.32
N TYR A 161 5.96 -15.69 7.34
CA TYR A 161 7.13 -16.13 6.57
C TYR A 161 8.40 -16.35 7.37
N VAL A 162 8.64 -15.52 8.38
CA VAL A 162 9.79 -15.70 9.28
C VAL A 162 9.66 -17.00 10.08
N HIS A 163 8.44 -17.42 10.39
CA HIS A 163 8.17 -18.65 11.16
C HIS A 163 7.90 -19.88 10.29
N LEU A 164 7.52 -19.71 9.02
CA LEU A 164 7.29 -20.79 8.08
C LEU A 164 8.63 -21.43 7.67
N ARG A 165 8.88 -22.61 8.23
CA ARG A 165 9.95 -23.49 7.79
C ARG A 165 9.41 -24.44 6.72
N LYS A 166 10.08 -24.54 5.58
CA LYS A 166 9.78 -25.58 4.57
C LYS A 166 10.06 -26.96 5.19
N ARG A 167 9.06 -27.63 5.76
CA ARG A 167 9.15 -29.05 6.13
C ARG A 167 8.78 -29.90 4.91
N GLU A 168 9.75 -30.71 4.50
CA GLU A 168 9.79 -31.82 3.51
C GLU A 168 9.05 -31.71 2.16
#